data_AF-A0A8C7EHC3-F1
#
_entry.id   AF-A0A8C7EHC3-F1
#
_cell.length_a   1.000
_cell.length_b   1.000
_cell.length_c   1.000
_cell.angle_alpha   90.00
_cell.angle_beta   90.00
_cell.angle_gamma   90.00
#
_symmetry.space_group_name_H-M   'P 1'
#
loop_
_entity.id
_entity.type
_entity.pdbx_description
1 polymer ?
#
loop_
_entity_poly.entity_id
_entity_poly.type
_entity_poly.pdbx_seq_one_letter_code
_entity_poly.pdbx_strand_id
1 'polypeptide(L)'
;MSAESGPGTRLRNLPVMGDGLEATQMSTPQAQAQAQQGGTVVGVNPPPPETSNPNKPKRQTNQLQYLLKVVLKTLWKHQFAWPFQQPVDAVKLNLPDYYKIIKTPMDMGTIKKRLENNYYWNAQECIQDFNTMFTNCYIYNKVG
;
A
#
# COMPACT_ATOMS: atom_id res chain seq x y z
N MET A 1 59.01 -1.31 -37.12
CA MET A 1 58.25 -1.78 -35.94
C MET A 1 59.14 -1.53 -34.73
N SER A 2 58.62 -0.80 -33.75
CA SER A 2 59.37 0.12 -32.87
C SER A 2 60.05 -0.52 -31.65
N ALA A 3 61.11 0.17 -31.22
CA ALA A 3 62.00 0.10 -30.05
C ALA A 3 61.37 -0.32 -28.69
N GLU A 4 62.03 -1.16 -27.87
CA GLU A 4 62.84 -0.83 -26.64
C GLU A 4 62.08 0.03 -25.60
N SER A 5 62.17 -0.08 -24.26
CA SER A 5 62.95 -0.84 -23.26
C SER A 5 62.56 -0.30 -21.87
N GLY A 6 62.55 -1.13 -20.80
CA GLY A 6 63.00 -0.72 -19.45
C GLY A 6 62.03 -0.07 -18.42
N PRO A 7 62.43 0.01 -17.11
CA PRO A 7 61.63 -0.48 -15.96
C PRO A 7 61.44 0.50 -14.77
N GLY A 8 60.73 0.06 -13.71
CA GLY A 8 60.76 0.63 -12.34
C GLY A 8 59.53 1.47 -11.93
N THR A 9 59.14 1.65 -10.66
CA THR A 9 59.73 1.35 -9.35
C THR A 9 58.62 1.42 -8.28
N ARG A 10 58.84 0.70 -7.17
CA ARG A 10 58.09 0.71 -5.90
C ARG A 10 57.90 2.11 -5.29
N LEU A 11 56.89 2.24 -4.40
CA LEU A 11 56.93 2.76 -2.99
C LEU A 11 55.55 3.37 -2.65
N ARG A 12 54.72 2.73 -1.79
CA ARG A 12 54.64 2.84 -0.32
C ARG A 12 54.35 4.26 0.21
N ASN A 13 53.16 4.48 0.80
CA ASN A 13 53.02 4.78 2.25
C ASN A 13 51.59 5.18 2.65
N LEU A 14 51.05 4.49 3.66
CA LEU A 14 50.14 5.03 4.69
C LEU A 14 51.01 5.41 5.91
N PRO A 15 50.69 6.47 6.67
CA PRO A 15 50.03 6.32 8.00
C PRO A 15 49.01 7.46 8.29
N VAL A 16 47.86 7.25 8.96
CA VAL A 16 47.54 7.09 10.40
C VAL A 16 47.76 8.34 11.28
N MET A 17 46.75 8.62 12.13
CA MET A 17 46.55 9.67 13.16
C MET A 17 45.73 10.88 12.67
N GLY A 18 44.69 11.38 13.34
CA GLY A 18 44.20 11.17 14.71
C GLY A 18 43.79 12.53 15.30
N ASP A 19 42.55 12.61 15.80
CA ASP A 19 41.94 13.59 16.71
C ASP A 19 41.77 15.08 16.33
N GLY A 20 40.52 15.55 16.53
CA GLY A 20 40.27 16.90 17.07
C GLY A 20 39.09 17.69 16.50
N LEU A 21 37.99 17.71 17.27
CA LEU A 21 37.10 18.85 17.58
C LEU A 21 36.52 19.79 16.50
N GLU A 22 35.19 19.74 16.29
CA GLU A 22 34.33 20.94 16.45
C GLU A 22 32.85 20.54 16.58
N ALA A 23 32.17 21.18 17.54
CA ALA A 23 30.77 20.96 17.88
C ALA A 23 29.86 21.90 17.07
N THR A 24 28.69 21.43 16.63
CA THR A 24 27.52 22.28 16.45
C THR A 24 26.24 21.47 16.70
N GLN A 25 25.44 21.99 17.63
CA GLN A 25 24.13 21.52 18.05
C GLN A 25 23.09 21.61 16.94
N MET A 26 22.21 20.61 16.81
CA MET A 26 20.80 20.84 16.48
C MET A 26 19.90 19.84 17.21
N SER A 27 19.10 20.38 18.14
CA SER A 27 17.80 19.91 18.60
C SER A 27 16.85 19.80 17.37
N THR A 28 15.85 18.94 17.23
CA THR A 28 14.71 18.51 18.08
C THR A 28 13.99 17.31 17.38
N PRO A 29 12.92 16.68 17.95
CA PRO A 29 12.65 15.25 17.84
C PRO A 29 11.52 14.82 16.86
N GLN A 30 11.28 13.49 16.82
CA GLN A 30 10.11 12.73 16.32
C GLN A 30 10.16 12.27 14.85
N ALA A 31 9.77 11.05 14.48
CA ALA A 31 8.95 10.06 15.16
C ALA A 31 9.43 8.62 14.83
N GLN A 32 9.47 7.78 15.86
CA GLN A 32 9.53 6.33 15.72
C GLN A 32 8.23 5.88 15.05
N ALA A 33 8.32 5.29 13.85
CA ALA A 33 7.23 4.52 13.28
C ALA A 33 7.10 3.21 14.09
N GLN A 34 6.40 3.28 15.22
CA GLN A 34 5.93 2.09 15.90
C GLN A 34 4.80 1.50 15.07
N ALA A 35 5.12 0.41 14.36
CA ALA A 35 4.13 -0.56 13.95
C ALA A 35 3.49 -1.16 15.22
N GLN A 36 2.32 -0.66 15.58
CA GLN A 36 1.44 -1.25 16.59
C GLN A 36 0.01 -1.09 16.10
N GLN A 37 -0.89 -2.04 16.22
CA GLN A 37 -0.88 -3.45 16.59
C GLN A 37 -2.33 -3.87 16.30
N GLY A 38 -2.56 -5.08 15.80
CA GLY A 38 -3.90 -5.60 15.59
C GLY A 38 -4.65 -5.70 16.93
N GLY A 39 -5.48 -4.71 17.24
CA GLY A 39 -6.40 -4.71 18.36
C GLY A 39 -7.82 -4.63 17.82
N THR A 40 -8.48 -5.78 17.63
CA THR A 40 -9.91 -5.83 17.35
C THR A 40 -10.66 -5.44 18.62
N VAL A 41 -11.03 -4.16 18.76
CA VAL A 41 -12.01 -3.72 19.74
C VAL A 41 -13.37 -4.30 19.33
N VAL A 42 -13.91 -5.17 20.17
CA VAL A 42 -15.21 -5.82 19.95
C VAL A 42 -16.28 -4.73 19.96
N GLY A 43 -16.97 -4.53 18.84
CA GLY A 43 -18.12 -3.62 18.73
C GLY A 43 -17.90 -2.32 17.93
N VAL A 44 -16.73 -2.11 17.32
CA VAL A 44 -16.48 -0.97 16.41
C VAL A 44 -15.96 -1.45 15.07
N ASN A 45 -16.44 -0.83 13.99
CA ASN A 45 -15.91 -1.08 12.65
C ASN A 45 -14.44 -0.61 12.59
N PRO A 46 -13.53 -1.38 11.99
CA PRO A 46 -12.15 -0.93 11.78
C PRO A 46 -12.14 0.31 10.85
N PRO A 47 -11.04 1.07 10.86
CA PRO A 47 -10.88 2.14 9.88
C PRO A 47 -10.96 1.57 8.45
N PRO A 48 -11.54 2.32 7.50
CA PRO A 48 -11.61 1.88 6.11
C PRO A 48 -10.20 1.71 5.52
N PRO A 49 -10.04 0.88 4.48
CA PRO A 49 -8.74 0.70 3.85
C PRO A 49 -8.20 2.03 3.32
N GLU A 50 -6.88 2.20 3.37
CA GLU A 50 -6.20 3.43 2.92
C GLU A 50 -6.50 3.72 1.44
N THR A 51 -6.96 4.94 1.12
CA THR A 51 -7.28 5.35 -0.26
C THR A 51 -6.32 6.40 -0.84
N SER A 52 -5.40 6.92 -0.03
CA SER A 52 -4.41 7.91 -0.42
C SER A 52 -3.23 7.83 0.54
N ASN A 53 -2.01 7.84 0.01
CA ASN A 53 -0.77 7.86 0.77
C ASN A 53 0.18 8.87 0.12
N PRO A 54 0.62 9.95 0.82
CA PRO A 54 1.55 10.92 0.26
C PRO A 54 2.92 10.33 -0.12
N ASN A 55 3.35 9.27 0.57
CA ASN A 55 4.63 8.62 0.35
C ASN A 55 4.57 7.56 -0.77
N LYS A 56 3.37 7.15 -1.19
CA LYS A 56 3.22 6.22 -2.32
C LYS A 56 3.26 7.00 -3.63
N PRO A 57 4.14 6.64 -4.59
CA PRO A 57 4.17 7.31 -5.88
C PRO A 57 2.85 7.07 -6.63
N LYS A 58 2.28 8.15 -7.15
CA LYS A 58 1.03 8.10 -7.91
C LYS A 58 1.32 7.76 -9.36
N ARG A 59 0.47 6.92 -9.96
CA ARG A 59 0.61 6.56 -11.37
C ARG A 59 -0.75 6.40 -12.03
N GLN A 60 -0.80 6.78 -13.30
CA GLN A 60 -1.95 6.58 -14.15
C GLN A 60 -1.53 5.86 -15.42
N THR A 61 -2.19 4.74 -15.73
CA THR A 61 -1.94 3.95 -16.93
C THR A 61 -3.23 3.78 -17.73
N ASN A 62 -3.13 3.43 -19.02
CA ASN A 62 -4.28 3.10 -19.85
C ASN A 62 -5.14 1.96 -19.24
N GLN A 63 -4.50 0.94 -18.67
CA GLN A 63 -5.19 -0.17 -18.00
C GLN A 63 -5.94 0.30 -16.75
N LEU A 64 -5.33 1.13 -15.90
CA LEU A 64 -5.99 1.69 -14.71
C LEU A 64 -7.15 2.61 -15.10
N GLN A 65 -6.99 3.41 -16.16
CA GLN A 65 -8.08 4.23 -16.70
C GLN A 65 -9.23 3.36 -17.23
N TYR A 66 -8.94 2.24 -17.89
CA TYR A 66 -9.96 1.30 -18.35
C TYR A 66 -10.69 0.65 -17.17
N LEU A 67 -9.96 0.23 -16.14
CA LEU A 67 -10.55 -0.33 -14.91
C LEU A 67 -11.50 0.67 -14.24
N LEU A 68 -11.17 1.96 -14.20
CA LEU A 68 -12.06 2.99 -13.66
C LEU A 68 -13.27 3.27 -14.56
N LYS A 69 -13.01 3.60 -15.83
CA LYS A 69 -14.03 4.15 -16.74
C LYS A 69 -14.99 3.10 -17.29
N VAL A 70 -14.53 1.84 -17.37
CA VAL A 70 -15.30 0.74 -17.97
C VAL A 70 -15.69 -0.28 -16.90
N VAL A 71 -14.71 -0.96 -16.28
CA VAL A 71 -14.99 -2.10 -15.39
C VAL A 71 -15.75 -1.66 -14.14
N LEU A 72 -15.17 -0.74 -13.35
CA LEU A 72 -15.79 -0.25 -12.13
C LEU A 72 -17.12 0.45 -12.44
N LYS A 73 -17.18 1.29 -13.47
CA LYS A 73 -18.42 1.97 -13.87
C LYS A 73 -19.55 0.98 -14.20
N THR A 74 -19.23 -0.13 -14.85
CA THR A 74 -20.19 -1.18 -15.20
C THR A 74 -20.68 -1.91 -13.94
N LEU A 75 -19.76 -2.34 -13.08
CA LEU A 75 -20.10 -3.00 -11.82
C LEU A 75 -20.89 -2.07 -10.89
N TRP A 76 -20.54 -0.80 -10.81
CA TRP A 76 -21.19 0.20 -9.96
C TRP A 76 -22.67 0.40 -10.29
N LYS A 77 -23.02 0.31 -11.58
CA LYS A 77 -24.39 0.49 -12.07
C LYS A 77 -25.24 -0.78 -11.99
N HIS A 78 -24.64 -1.92 -11.66
CA HIS A 78 -25.37 -3.16 -11.57
C HIS A 78 -26.40 -3.11 -10.44
N GLN A 79 -27.57 -3.71 -10.64
CA GLN A 79 -28.67 -3.74 -9.65
C GLN A 79 -28.24 -4.33 -8.28
N PHE A 80 -27.27 -5.24 -8.27
CA PHE A 80 -26.74 -5.87 -7.05
C PHE A 80 -25.45 -5.22 -6.53
N ALA A 81 -25.09 -4.05 -7.03
CA ALA A 81 -23.86 -3.37 -6.61
C ALA A 81 -23.94 -2.80 -5.19
N TRP A 82 -25.16 -2.46 -4.73
CA TRP A 82 -25.38 -1.67 -3.52
C TRP A 82 -24.68 -2.20 -2.26
N PRO A 83 -24.55 -3.52 -1.98
CA PRO A 83 -23.84 -4.00 -0.78
C PRO A 83 -22.32 -3.79 -0.87
N PHE A 84 -21.77 -3.67 -2.07
CA PHE A 84 -20.34 -3.58 -2.33
C PHE A 84 -19.87 -2.14 -2.54
N GLN A 85 -20.77 -1.15 -2.58
CA GLN A 85 -20.41 0.24 -2.85
C GLN A 85 -19.74 0.95 -1.67
N GLN A 86 -19.80 0.38 -0.46
CA GLN A 86 -19.21 0.92 0.76
C GLN A 86 -18.60 -0.21 1.61
N PRO A 87 -17.68 0.09 2.54
CA PRO A 87 -17.19 -0.89 3.51
C PRO A 87 -18.34 -1.52 4.30
N VAL A 88 -18.20 -2.80 4.67
CA VAL A 88 -19.20 -3.53 5.44
C VAL A 88 -19.35 -2.90 6.82
N ASP A 89 -20.54 -2.42 7.16
CA ASP A 89 -20.83 -1.92 8.50
C ASP A 89 -21.30 -3.09 9.39
N ALA A 90 -20.35 -3.72 10.07
CA ALA A 90 -20.60 -4.87 10.92
C ALA A 90 -21.49 -4.54 12.13
N VAL A 91 -21.44 -3.29 12.61
CA VAL A 91 -22.30 -2.82 13.71
C VAL A 91 -23.74 -2.69 13.23
N LYS A 92 -23.95 -1.98 12.11
CA LYS A 92 -25.30 -1.75 11.55
C LYS A 92 -25.98 -3.04 11.07
N LEU A 93 -25.20 -3.97 10.53
CA LEU A 93 -25.69 -5.25 10.02
C LEU A 93 -25.75 -6.35 11.10
N ASN A 94 -25.34 -6.04 12.34
CA ASN A 94 -25.27 -7.00 13.44
C ASN A 94 -24.45 -8.25 13.11
N LEU A 95 -23.24 -8.04 12.57
CA LEU A 95 -22.28 -9.06 12.16
C LEU A 95 -21.03 -9.02 13.06
N PRO A 96 -21.11 -9.44 14.33
CA PRO A 96 -20.06 -9.23 15.33
C PRO A 96 -18.75 -10.00 15.08
N ASP A 97 -18.77 -10.96 14.16
CA ASP A 97 -17.66 -11.82 13.75
C ASP A 97 -17.10 -11.47 12.37
N TYR A 98 -17.73 -10.57 11.60
CA TYR A 98 -17.28 -10.23 10.24
C TYR A 98 -15.80 -9.86 10.18
N TYR A 99 -15.37 -8.85 10.94
CA TYR A 99 -13.97 -8.42 10.99
C TYR A 99 -13.06 -9.34 11.82
N LYS A 100 -13.64 -10.34 12.50
CA LYS A 100 -12.86 -11.44 13.10
C LYS A 100 -12.52 -12.52 12.07
N ILE A 101 -13.36 -12.71 11.06
CA ILE A 101 -13.15 -13.68 9.97
C ILE A 101 -12.39 -13.01 8.83
N ILE A 102 -12.88 -11.86 8.36
CA ILE A 102 -12.33 -11.10 7.25
C ILE A 102 -11.21 -10.17 7.74
N LYS A 103 -9.96 -10.53 7.40
CA LYS A 103 -8.75 -9.81 7.83
C LYS A 103 -8.35 -8.66 6.91
N THR A 104 -8.71 -8.76 5.64
CA THR A 104 -8.36 -7.77 4.62
C THR A 104 -9.64 -7.28 3.95
N PRO A 105 -10.40 -6.39 4.60
CA PRO A 105 -11.66 -5.90 4.04
C PRO A 105 -11.40 -5.06 2.78
N MET A 106 -12.30 -5.19 1.80
CA MET A 106 -12.27 -4.44 0.55
C MET A 106 -13.68 -4.24 0.00
N ASP A 107 -13.90 -3.13 -0.69
CA ASP A 107 -15.17 -2.72 -1.27
C ASP A 107 -14.98 -1.83 -2.50
N MET A 108 -16.00 -1.73 -3.37
CA MET A 108 -15.92 -0.91 -4.59
C MET A 108 -15.80 0.58 -4.30
N GLY A 109 -16.30 1.07 -3.16
CA GLY A 109 -16.15 2.48 -2.77
C GLY A 109 -14.69 2.84 -2.51
N THR A 110 -13.98 1.98 -1.80
CA THR A 110 -12.53 2.06 -1.59
C THR A 110 -11.77 1.95 -2.91
N ILE A 111 -12.08 0.95 -3.75
CA ILE A 111 -11.43 0.77 -5.06
C ILE A 111 -11.64 2.00 -5.95
N LYS A 112 -12.85 2.57 -5.96
CA LYS A 112 -13.19 3.81 -6.68
C LYS A 112 -12.27 4.95 -6.26
N LYS A 113 -12.19 5.22 -4.95
CA LYS A 113 -11.35 6.28 -4.40
C LYS A 113 -9.87 6.06 -4.73
N ARG A 114 -9.38 4.81 -4.64
CA ARG A 114 -7.99 4.47 -5.00
C ARG A 114 -7.69 4.74 -6.48
N LEU A 115 -8.61 4.38 -7.39
CA LEU A 115 -8.46 4.68 -8.82
C LEU A 115 -8.51 6.20 -9.09
N GLU A 116 -9.43 6.93 -8.47
CA GLU A 116 -9.57 8.39 -8.63
C GLU A 116 -8.35 9.14 -8.06
N ASN A 117 -7.74 8.64 -6.99
CA ASN A 117 -6.56 9.22 -6.36
C ASN A 117 -5.23 8.80 -7.01
N ASN A 118 -5.26 8.00 -8.07
CA ASN A 118 -4.08 7.38 -8.71
C ASN A 118 -3.21 6.60 -7.70
N TYR A 119 -3.85 5.90 -6.76
CA TYR A 119 -3.20 5.14 -5.68
C TYR A 119 -2.49 3.90 -6.20
N TYR A 120 -3.02 3.23 -7.23
CA TYR A 120 -2.44 1.99 -7.75
C TYR A 120 -1.22 2.24 -8.62
N TRP A 121 -0.20 1.41 -8.49
CA TRP A 121 0.98 1.46 -9.36
C TRP A 121 0.76 0.76 -10.69
N ASN A 122 -0.03 -0.31 -10.70
CA ASN A 122 -0.34 -1.12 -11.88
C ASN A 122 -1.77 -1.70 -11.79
N ALA A 123 -2.27 -2.25 -12.90
CA ALA A 123 -3.62 -2.81 -12.97
C ALA A 123 -3.81 -4.05 -12.09
N GLN A 124 -2.76 -4.84 -11.86
CA GLN A 124 -2.82 -6.06 -11.06
C GLN A 124 -3.20 -5.76 -9.61
N GLU A 125 -2.68 -4.68 -9.01
CA GLU A 125 -3.07 -4.25 -7.67
C GLU A 125 -4.59 -4.00 -7.57
N CYS A 126 -5.17 -3.31 -8.56
CA CYS A 126 -6.60 -3.03 -8.58
C CYS A 126 -7.44 -4.30 -8.82
N ILE A 127 -6.99 -5.21 -9.69
CA ILE A 127 -7.65 -6.51 -9.92
C ILE A 127 -7.61 -7.36 -8.66
N GLN A 128 -6.50 -7.34 -7.91
CA GLN A 128 -6.37 -8.05 -6.65
C GLN A 128 -7.37 -7.54 -5.61
N ASP A 129 -7.62 -6.23 -5.55
CA ASP A 129 -8.64 -5.67 -4.64
C ASP A 129 -10.06 -6.13 -5.02
N PHE A 130 -10.40 -6.20 -6.32
CA PHE A 130 -11.67 -6.79 -6.76
C PHE A 130 -11.79 -8.26 -6.35
N ASN A 131 -10.74 -9.06 -6.58
CA ASN A 131 -10.72 -10.46 -6.19
C ASN A 131 -10.84 -10.63 -4.67
N THR A 132 -10.19 -9.77 -3.89
CA THR A 132 -10.28 -9.76 -2.41
C THR A 132 -11.70 -9.47 -1.97
N MET A 133 -12.37 -8.47 -2.56
CA MET A 133 -13.76 -8.13 -2.26
C MET A 133 -14.70 -9.33 -2.50
N PHE A 134 -14.60 -10.01 -3.65
CA PHE A 134 -15.43 -11.18 -3.94
C PHE A 134 -15.08 -12.37 -3.06
N THR A 135 -13.78 -12.62 -2.83
CA THR A 135 -13.31 -13.71 -1.96
C THR A 135 -13.82 -13.55 -0.53
N ASN A 136 -13.78 -12.33 0.02
CA ASN A 136 -14.34 -12.03 1.34
C ASN A 136 -15.84 -12.35 1.41
N CYS A 137 -16.59 -12.02 0.34
CA CYS A 137 -18.00 -12.35 0.24
C CYS A 137 -18.23 -13.86 0.28
N TYR A 138 -17.47 -14.65 -0.49
CA TYR A 138 -17.60 -16.11 -0.52
C TYR A 138 -17.13 -16.80 0.77
N ILE A 139 -16.12 -16.27 1.45
CA ILE A 139 -15.63 -16.80 2.72
C ILE A 139 -16.66 -16.60 3.83
N TYR A 140 -17.27 -15.41 3.90
CA TYR A 140 -18.15 -15.05 5.01
C TYR A 140 -19.57 -15.58 4.84
N ASN A 141 -20.12 -15.53 3.62
CA ASN A 141 -21.52 -15.88 3.38
C ASN A 141 -21.67 -17.37 3.06
N LYS A 142 -22.79 -17.96 3.48
CA LYS A 142 -23.13 -19.35 3.14
C LYS A 142 -23.37 -19.50 1.63
N VAL A 143 -23.09 -20.70 1.11
CA VAL A 143 -23.48 -21.06 -0.25
C VAL A 143 -25.00 -20.97 -0.39
N GLY A 144 -25.44 -20.35 -1.49
CA GLY A 144 -26.85 -20.17 -1.84
C GLY A 144 -27.46 -21.37 -2.55
#